data_AF-A0AAE5A8S0-F1
#
_entry.id   AF-A0AAE5A8S0-F1
#
_cell.length_a   1.000
_cell.length_b   1.000
_cell.length_c   1.000
_cell.angle_alpha   90.00
_cell.angle_beta   90.00
_cell.angle_gamma   90.00
#
_symmetry.space_group_name_H-M   'P 1'
#
loop_
_entity.id
_entity.type
_entity.pdbx_description
1 polymer ?
#
loop_
_entity_poly.entity_id
_entity_poly.type
_entity_poly.pdbx_seq_one_letter_code
_entity_poly.pdbx_strand_id
1 'polypeptide(L)'
;MTATLSPSSTSAPPKRSPSWAVFGLANLAVVTAVALATWYLLADPQISPWNFYPLPFNAALFWAILFVVFIGFNCEFAGFDRLSQPTRGIAILGTTAVFAVAVTWVLANGLGRLFPDFAADRADGLGYFAGALFVLFGFGTWVMAVLNWKHWPWTALGLRQSLVGLCEIAFIAVPTLALYLVLGLPSVSLSATDPLMSVDTVLGWFYSIVVSVILTGQTLDNWPWRIFGGERNPRAVVLASTVGNVVLGTAIYFVMVPLVEILVGSVATTELGDAIHQFPAQLGVCWAFWMIFWANAFGNRPTRFGDGRNLLLRAALTFGLAVVTFLVYYRFAAEHILHEPVVAGDLRGNALGFLDWLVLWTLLYVVGFQSFGLRRWAPSVAGS
;
A
#
# COMPACT_ATOMS: atom_id res chain seq x y z
N MET A 1 -39.87 -60.06 15.59
CA MET A 1 -39.68 -58.65 15.21
C MET A 1 -38.80 -58.01 16.28
N THR A 2 -37.50 -57.92 16.01
CA THR A 2 -36.49 -57.36 16.91
C THR A 2 -36.18 -55.95 16.43
N ALA A 3 -36.57 -54.95 17.21
CA ALA A 3 -36.29 -53.54 16.90
C ALA A 3 -34.85 -53.22 17.29
N THR A 4 -33.99 -53.09 16.29
CA THR A 4 -32.61 -52.60 16.44
C THR A 4 -32.66 -51.08 16.63
N LEU A 5 -32.32 -50.59 17.83
CA LEU A 5 -32.16 -49.17 18.11
C LEU A 5 -30.85 -48.69 17.45
N SER A 6 -30.95 -47.74 16.52
CA SER A 6 -29.80 -47.02 15.96
C SER A 6 -29.13 -46.17 17.05
N PRO A 7 -27.80 -46.22 17.19
CA PRO A 7 -27.11 -45.36 18.14
C PRO A 7 -27.21 -43.90 17.68
N SER A 8 -27.64 -43.04 18.61
CA SER A 8 -27.66 -41.59 18.46
C SER A 8 -26.27 -41.09 18.08
N SER A 9 -26.15 -40.50 16.89
CA SER A 9 -24.95 -39.76 16.48
C SER A 9 -24.78 -38.55 17.40
N THR A 10 -23.89 -38.65 18.39
CA THR A 10 -23.43 -37.51 19.17
C THR A 10 -22.69 -36.58 18.20
N SER A 11 -23.37 -35.54 17.71
CA SER A 11 -22.73 -34.47 16.96
C SER A 11 -21.69 -33.83 17.88
N ALA A 12 -20.43 -33.90 17.48
CA ALA A 12 -19.36 -33.19 18.18
C ALA A 12 -19.76 -31.70 18.27
N PRO A 13 -19.56 -31.04 19.43
CA PRO A 13 -19.90 -29.62 19.56
C PRO A 13 -19.17 -28.83 18.46
N PRO A 14 -19.84 -27.86 17.81
CA PRO A 14 -19.21 -27.09 16.75
C PRO A 14 -17.96 -26.42 17.33
N LYS A 15 -16.78 -26.73 16.76
CA LYS A 15 -15.53 -26.04 17.08
C LYS A 15 -15.78 -24.55 16.89
N ARG A 16 -15.83 -23.79 17.99
CA ARG A 16 -15.97 -22.32 17.93
C ARG A 16 -14.78 -21.77 17.15
N SER A 17 -15.05 -21.31 15.92
CA SER A 17 -14.11 -20.51 15.16
C SER A 17 -13.75 -19.28 16.00
N PRO A 18 -12.47 -18.90 16.12
CA PRO A 18 -12.07 -17.65 16.74
C PRO A 18 -12.78 -16.45 16.10
N SER A 19 -12.94 -15.37 16.87
CA SER A 19 -13.55 -14.15 16.36
C SER A 19 -12.66 -13.50 15.30
N TRP A 20 -13.26 -12.81 14.33
CA TRP A 20 -12.55 -12.04 13.30
C TRP A 20 -11.53 -11.05 13.88
N ALA A 21 -11.83 -10.50 15.06
CA ALA A 21 -10.92 -9.61 15.77
C ALA A 21 -9.65 -10.34 16.22
N VAL A 22 -9.77 -11.56 16.77
CA VAL A 22 -8.61 -12.37 17.17
C VAL A 22 -7.76 -12.74 15.96
N PHE A 23 -8.38 -13.12 14.84
CA PHE A 23 -7.66 -13.43 13.61
C PHE A 23 -6.90 -12.21 13.07
N GLY A 24 -7.55 -11.04 13.01
CA GLY A 24 -6.92 -9.80 12.55
C GLY A 24 -5.78 -9.35 13.47
N LEU A 25 -5.96 -9.40 14.79
CA LEU A 25 -4.91 -9.06 15.76
C LEU A 25 -3.73 -10.04 15.71
N ALA A 26 -3.99 -11.33 15.52
CA ALA A 26 -2.92 -12.32 15.35
C ALA A 26 -2.11 -12.07 14.08
N ASN A 27 -2.76 -11.72 12.96
CA ASN A 27 -2.05 -11.32 11.75
C ASN A 27 -1.23 -10.05 11.99
N LEU A 28 -1.77 -9.08 12.74
CA LEU A 28 -1.07 -7.81 13.01
C LEU A 28 0.20 -8.08 13.80
N ALA A 29 0.12 -8.92 14.83
CA ALA A 29 1.27 -9.34 15.62
C ALA A 29 2.34 -10.02 14.76
N VAL A 30 1.96 -10.94 13.87
CA VAL A 30 2.93 -11.62 12.98
C VAL A 30 3.54 -10.65 11.98
N VAL A 31 2.74 -9.83 11.30
CA VAL A 31 3.23 -8.83 10.33
C VAL A 31 4.19 -7.87 11.00
N THR A 32 3.83 -7.31 12.16
CA THR A 32 4.69 -6.39 12.90
C THR A 32 5.98 -7.08 13.37
N ALA A 33 5.91 -8.30 13.90
CA ALA A 33 7.09 -9.03 14.36
C ALA A 33 8.06 -9.33 13.20
N VAL A 34 7.55 -9.78 12.06
CA VAL A 34 8.38 -10.07 10.88
C VAL A 34 8.93 -8.78 10.28
N ALA A 35 8.12 -7.72 10.19
CA ALA A 35 8.57 -6.43 9.70
C ALA A 35 9.69 -5.85 10.57
N LEU A 36 9.58 -5.90 11.90
CA LEU A 36 10.63 -5.47 12.82
C LEU A 36 11.89 -6.32 12.73
N ALA A 37 11.76 -7.65 12.75
CA ALA A 37 12.91 -8.54 12.65
C ALA A 37 13.71 -8.31 11.37
N THR A 38 13.00 -8.09 10.26
CA THR A 38 13.64 -7.85 8.96
C THR A 38 14.07 -6.40 8.77
N TRP A 39 13.45 -5.43 9.46
CA TRP A 39 13.95 -4.06 9.58
C TRP A 39 15.31 -4.05 10.27
N TYR A 40 15.45 -4.68 11.43
CA TYR A 40 16.74 -4.79 12.13
C TYR A 40 17.81 -5.51 11.33
N LEU A 41 17.41 -6.45 10.48
CA LEU A 41 18.35 -7.14 9.62
C LEU A 41 18.79 -6.32 8.41
N LEU A 42 17.93 -5.46 7.85
CA LEU A 42 18.14 -4.86 6.52
C LEU A 42 18.28 -3.34 6.53
N ALA A 43 17.49 -2.64 7.34
CA ALA A 43 17.27 -1.20 7.22
C ALA A 43 17.61 -0.39 8.47
N ASP A 44 17.58 -0.98 9.66
CA ASP A 44 17.80 -0.22 10.89
C ASP A 44 19.13 0.57 10.87
N PRO A 45 19.13 1.90 11.07
CA PRO A 45 20.32 2.72 10.94
C PRO A 45 21.43 2.45 11.97
N GLN A 46 21.11 1.79 13.09
CA GLN A 46 22.05 1.51 14.17
C GLN A 46 22.42 0.02 14.25
N ILE A 47 21.48 -0.87 13.95
CA ILE A 47 21.62 -2.31 14.18
C ILE A 47 21.92 -3.06 12.88
N SER A 48 21.43 -2.59 11.72
CA SER A 48 21.56 -3.33 10.46
C SER A 48 23.04 -3.47 10.05
N PRO A 49 23.52 -4.69 9.75
CA PRO A 49 24.88 -4.90 9.29
C PRO A 49 25.14 -4.33 7.88
N TRP A 50 24.10 -3.95 7.13
CA TRP A 50 24.22 -3.54 5.73
C TRP A 50 24.19 -2.03 5.51
N ASN A 51 23.69 -1.25 6.47
CA ASN A 51 23.57 0.21 6.39
C ASN A 51 22.87 0.71 5.11
N PHE A 52 21.77 0.07 4.69
CA PHE A 52 21.04 0.43 3.47
C PHE A 52 20.05 1.59 3.62
N TYR A 53 19.88 2.13 4.82
CA TYR A 53 18.93 3.20 5.09
C TYR A 53 19.55 4.60 4.90
N PRO A 54 18.77 5.57 4.37
CA PRO A 54 17.41 5.39 3.82
C PRO A 54 17.44 4.79 2.41
N LEU A 55 18.52 5.00 1.67
CA LEU A 55 18.70 4.52 0.30
C LEU A 55 19.98 3.67 0.24
N PRO A 56 19.96 2.54 -0.52
CA PRO A 56 18.96 2.17 -1.53
C PRO A 56 17.73 1.41 -1.01
N PHE A 57 17.60 1.19 0.30
CA PHE A 57 16.52 0.37 0.88
C PHE A 57 15.12 0.84 0.46
N ASN A 58 14.79 2.12 0.65
CA ASN A 58 13.46 2.65 0.33
C ASN A 58 13.12 2.53 -1.16
N ALA A 59 14.12 2.69 -2.04
CA ALA A 59 13.92 2.53 -3.48
C ALA A 59 13.55 1.07 -3.83
N ALA A 60 14.29 0.10 -3.27
CA ALA A 60 13.96 -1.32 -3.45
C ALA A 60 12.60 -1.67 -2.85
N LEU A 61 12.24 -1.12 -1.69
CA LEU A 61 10.94 -1.30 -1.07
C LEU A 61 9.79 -0.84 -1.98
N PHE A 62 9.89 0.34 -2.59
CA PHE A 62 8.85 0.82 -3.50
C PHE A 62 8.69 -0.11 -4.71
N TRP A 63 9.78 -0.53 -5.33
CA TRP A 63 9.72 -1.49 -6.44
C TRP A 63 9.18 -2.87 -6.00
N ALA A 64 9.46 -3.31 -4.78
CA ALA A 64 8.90 -4.53 -4.22
C ALA A 64 7.37 -4.45 -4.10
N ILE A 65 6.84 -3.33 -3.57
CA ILE A 65 5.39 -3.10 -3.47
C ILE A 65 4.77 -3.07 -4.87
N LEU A 66 5.38 -2.34 -5.81
CA LEU A 66 4.86 -2.25 -7.17
C LEU A 66 4.84 -3.62 -7.86
N PHE A 67 5.85 -4.45 -7.65
CA PHE A 67 5.85 -5.81 -8.17
C PHE A 67 4.69 -6.62 -7.61
N VAL A 68 4.41 -6.53 -6.30
CA VAL A 68 3.27 -7.21 -5.69
C VAL A 68 1.95 -6.69 -6.25
N VAL A 69 1.84 -5.40 -6.60
CA VAL A 69 0.70 -4.85 -7.34
C VAL A 69 0.58 -5.55 -8.70
N PHE A 70 1.66 -5.65 -9.48
CA PHE A 70 1.63 -6.34 -10.77
C PHE A 70 1.21 -7.80 -10.67
N ILE A 71 1.87 -8.59 -9.81
CA ILE A 71 1.59 -10.02 -9.75
C ILE A 71 0.27 -10.31 -9.04
N GLY A 72 -0.07 -9.56 -7.99
CA GLY A 72 -1.19 -9.88 -7.11
C GLY A 72 -2.49 -9.19 -7.49
N PHE A 73 -2.42 -7.92 -7.91
CA PHE A 73 -3.59 -7.10 -8.22
C PHE A 73 -3.89 -7.19 -9.71
N ASN A 74 -2.94 -6.85 -10.58
CA ASN A 74 -3.18 -6.85 -12.02
C ASN A 74 -3.31 -8.28 -12.58
N CYS A 75 -2.38 -9.17 -12.24
CA CYS A 75 -2.32 -10.54 -12.76
C CYS A 75 -3.02 -11.59 -11.87
N GLU A 76 -3.63 -11.20 -10.74
CA GLU A 76 -4.35 -12.10 -9.81
C GLU A 76 -3.55 -13.37 -9.38
N PHE A 77 -2.25 -13.22 -9.21
CA PHE A 77 -1.29 -14.29 -8.89
C PHE A 77 -1.23 -15.42 -9.92
N ALA A 78 -1.62 -15.17 -11.17
CA ALA A 78 -1.49 -16.13 -12.25
C ALA A 78 -0.05 -16.66 -12.34
N GLY A 79 0.10 -17.99 -12.29
CA GLY A 79 1.40 -18.67 -12.27
C GLY A 79 1.87 -19.07 -10.87
N PHE A 80 1.41 -18.37 -9.82
CA PHE A 80 1.63 -18.73 -8.41
C PHE A 80 0.45 -19.50 -7.80
N ASP A 81 -0.72 -19.41 -8.42
CA ASP A 81 -1.98 -20.04 -8.03
C ASP A 81 -1.90 -21.56 -7.92
N ARG A 82 -1.01 -22.20 -8.69
CA ARG A 82 -0.79 -23.66 -8.69
C ARG A 82 0.08 -24.15 -7.54
N LEU A 83 0.74 -23.27 -6.80
CA LEU A 83 1.65 -23.63 -5.72
C LEU A 83 0.88 -23.77 -4.40
N SER A 84 1.18 -24.82 -3.62
CA SER A 84 0.68 -24.96 -2.25
C SER A 84 1.42 -24.02 -1.29
N GLN A 85 0.83 -23.71 -0.14
CA GLN A 85 1.59 -23.06 0.93
C GLN A 85 2.52 -24.06 1.64
N PRO A 86 3.70 -23.63 2.11
CA PRO A 86 4.22 -22.26 2.09
C PRO A 86 4.93 -21.88 0.78
N THR A 87 5.08 -22.81 -0.18
CA THR A 87 5.83 -22.61 -1.43
C THR A 87 5.34 -21.43 -2.24
N ARG A 88 4.03 -21.19 -2.31
CA ARG A 88 3.45 -20.01 -2.97
C ARG A 88 3.99 -18.70 -2.38
N GLY A 89 3.90 -18.54 -1.06
CA GLY A 89 4.40 -17.35 -0.38
C GLY A 89 5.92 -17.17 -0.54
N ILE A 90 6.69 -18.26 -0.48
CA ILE A 90 8.15 -18.23 -0.72
C ILE A 90 8.47 -17.79 -2.15
N ALA A 91 7.76 -18.31 -3.15
CA ALA A 91 7.96 -17.95 -4.55
C ALA A 91 7.61 -16.47 -4.82
N ILE A 92 6.52 -15.98 -4.21
CA ILE A 92 6.14 -14.56 -4.28
C ILE A 92 7.22 -13.71 -3.61
N LEU A 93 7.62 -14.02 -2.38
CA LEU A 93 8.67 -13.30 -1.66
C LEU A 93 9.98 -13.24 -2.45
N GLY A 94 10.43 -14.40 -2.98
CA GLY A 94 11.66 -14.49 -3.74
C GLY A 94 11.63 -13.69 -5.04
N THR A 95 10.55 -13.78 -5.81
CA THR A 95 10.41 -13.02 -7.06
C THR A 95 10.28 -11.52 -6.80
N THR A 96 9.56 -11.11 -5.74
CA THR A 96 9.49 -9.71 -5.30
C THR A 96 10.87 -9.16 -4.92
N ALA A 97 11.65 -9.90 -4.12
CA ALA A 97 12.98 -9.45 -3.70
C ALA A 97 13.94 -9.33 -4.89
N VAL A 98 13.97 -10.33 -5.78
CA VAL A 98 14.82 -10.32 -6.98
C VAL A 98 14.45 -9.16 -7.89
N PHE A 99 13.15 -8.95 -8.15
CA PHE A 99 12.68 -7.86 -9.00
C PHE A 99 13.05 -6.49 -8.43
N ALA A 100 12.78 -6.27 -7.14
CA ALA A 100 13.08 -5.01 -6.45
C ALA A 100 14.56 -4.64 -6.56
N VAL A 101 15.45 -5.57 -6.20
CA VAL A 101 16.90 -5.36 -6.29
C VAL A 101 17.35 -5.14 -7.73
N ALA A 102 16.86 -5.96 -8.67
CA ALA A 102 17.24 -5.86 -10.07
C ALA A 102 16.83 -4.53 -10.70
N VAL A 103 15.58 -4.09 -10.50
CA VAL A 103 15.10 -2.82 -11.06
C VAL A 103 15.80 -1.63 -10.42
N THR A 104 15.95 -1.60 -9.10
CA THR A 104 16.70 -0.54 -8.42
C THR A 104 18.14 -0.46 -8.94
N TRP A 105 18.80 -1.61 -9.12
CA TRP A 105 20.15 -1.65 -9.68
C TRP A 105 20.20 -1.19 -11.14
N VAL A 106 19.29 -1.68 -12.00
CA VAL A 106 19.23 -1.31 -13.43
C VAL A 106 18.95 0.18 -13.60
N LEU A 107 18.06 0.78 -12.81
CA LEU A 107 17.80 2.22 -12.90
C LEU A 107 19.01 3.01 -12.40
N ALA A 108 19.54 2.68 -11.24
CA ALA A 108 20.60 3.48 -10.63
C ALA A 108 21.96 3.36 -11.36
N ASN A 109 22.29 2.17 -11.88
CA ASN A 109 23.58 1.88 -12.50
C ASN A 109 23.52 1.70 -14.02
N GLY A 110 22.38 1.25 -14.56
CA GLY A 110 22.17 1.14 -16.00
C GLY A 110 21.69 2.46 -16.58
N LEU A 111 20.49 2.90 -16.19
CA LEU A 111 19.92 4.16 -16.66
C LEU A 111 20.72 5.36 -16.15
N GLY A 112 21.21 5.33 -14.91
CA GLY A 112 22.05 6.38 -14.32
C GLY A 112 23.33 6.69 -15.10
N ARG A 113 23.89 5.72 -15.84
CA ARG A 113 25.04 5.97 -16.75
C ARG A 113 24.67 6.75 -18.00
N LEU A 114 23.41 6.66 -18.44
CA LEU A 114 22.90 7.33 -19.63
C LEU A 114 22.25 8.67 -19.27
N PHE A 115 21.57 8.73 -18.13
CA PHE A 115 20.84 9.87 -17.61
C PHE A 115 21.28 10.14 -16.16
N PRO A 116 22.14 11.14 -15.91
CA PRO A 116 22.72 11.40 -14.59
C PRO A 116 21.70 11.63 -13.47
N ASP A 117 20.47 12.02 -13.81
CA ASP A 117 19.36 12.16 -12.86
C ASP A 117 19.09 10.89 -12.06
N PHE A 118 19.40 9.71 -12.62
CA PHE A 118 19.18 8.42 -11.96
C PHE A 118 20.45 7.85 -11.31
N ALA A 119 21.60 8.54 -11.41
CA ALA A 119 22.88 7.97 -11.01
C ALA A 119 22.97 7.69 -9.50
N ALA A 120 23.49 6.51 -9.15
CA ALA A 120 23.61 6.04 -7.78
C ALA A 120 24.50 6.92 -6.87
N ASP A 121 25.40 7.72 -7.46
CA ASP A 121 26.35 8.60 -6.79
C ASP A 121 25.79 10.00 -6.49
N ARG A 122 24.53 10.28 -6.89
CA ARG A 122 23.86 11.52 -6.51
C ARG A 122 23.75 11.62 -4.99
N ALA A 123 23.99 12.84 -4.48
CA ALA A 123 23.93 13.16 -3.06
C ALA A 123 22.65 12.63 -2.42
N ASP A 124 22.79 12.13 -1.19
CA ASP A 124 21.70 11.60 -0.36
C ASP A 124 20.86 10.51 -1.05
N GLY A 125 21.40 9.85 -2.06
CA GLY A 125 20.73 8.80 -2.83
C GLY A 125 19.69 9.29 -3.83
N LEU A 126 19.66 10.58 -4.19
CA LEU A 126 18.64 11.17 -5.06
C LEU A 126 18.43 10.45 -6.40
N GLY A 127 19.45 9.77 -6.95
CA GLY A 127 19.28 8.97 -8.16
C GLY A 127 18.44 7.72 -7.96
N TYR A 128 18.60 7.03 -6.83
CA TYR A 128 17.71 5.95 -6.41
C TYR A 128 16.29 6.46 -6.21
N PHE A 129 16.16 7.62 -5.56
CA PHE A 129 14.87 8.25 -5.32
C PHE A 129 14.18 8.67 -6.63
N ALA A 130 14.90 9.22 -7.60
CA ALA A 130 14.35 9.58 -8.92
C ALA A 130 13.74 8.37 -9.61
N GLY A 131 14.43 7.22 -9.60
CA GLY A 131 13.89 5.96 -10.12
C GLY A 131 12.68 5.45 -9.31
N ALA A 132 12.73 5.56 -7.99
CA ALA A 132 11.68 5.07 -7.11
C ALA A 132 10.42 5.97 -7.12
N LEU A 133 10.55 7.26 -7.39
CA LEU A 133 9.44 8.22 -7.46
C LEU A 133 8.42 7.84 -8.55
N PHE A 134 8.85 7.14 -9.62
CA PHE A 134 7.96 6.54 -10.60
C PHE A 134 6.91 5.63 -9.95
N VAL A 135 7.29 4.88 -8.90
CA VAL A 135 6.42 3.95 -8.20
C VAL A 135 5.21 4.64 -7.58
N LEU A 136 5.34 5.88 -7.10
CA LEU A 136 4.22 6.64 -6.55
C LEU A 136 3.09 6.78 -7.58
N PHE A 137 3.44 7.21 -8.79
CA PHE A 137 2.51 7.32 -9.91
C PHE A 137 1.99 5.97 -10.36
N GLY A 138 2.89 4.98 -10.39
CA GLY A 138 2.58 3.62 -10.75
C GLY A 138 1.51 3.03 -9.84
N PHE A 139 1.77 3.06 -8.54
CA PHE A 139 0.85 2.58 -7.53
C PHE A 139 -0.52 3.23 -7.70
N GLY A 140 -0.60 4.56 -7.80
CA GLY A 140 -1.89 5.26 -7.98
C GLY A 140 -2.65 4.83 -9.24
N THR A 141 -1.96 4.67 -10.37
CA THR A 141 -2.58 4.35 -11.67
C THR A 141 -2.95 2.88 -11.82
N TRP A 142 -2.05 1.95 -11.48
CA TRP A 142 -2.33 0.51 -11.56
C TRP A 142 -3.32 0.04 -10.50
N VAL A 143 -3.25 0.57 -9.27
CA VAL A 143 -4.23 0.22 -8.22
C VAL A 143 -5.60 0.78 -8.57
N MET A 144 -5.70 1.97 -9.18
CA MET A 144 -6.99 2.50 -9.67
C MET A 144 -7.61 1.62 -10.75
N ALA A 145 -6.81 1.14 -11.71
CA ALA A 145 -7.27 0.22 -12.75
C ALA A 145 -7.88 -1.07 -12.16
N VAL A 146 -7.30 -1.59 -11.08
CA VAL A 146 -7.81 -2.79 -10.41
C VAL A 146 -9.02 -2.47 -9.51
N LEU A 147 -8.86 -1.55 -8.55
CA LEU A 147 -9.87 -1.33 -7.50
C LEU A 147 -11.08 -0.53 -7.98
N ASN A 148 -10.86 0.49 -8.82
CA ASN A 148 -11.95 1.38 -9.24
C ASN A 148 -12.51 1.02 -10.61
N TRP A 149 -11.66 0.64 -11.56
CA TRP A 149 -12.09 0.29 -12.91
C TRP A 149 -12.48 -1.19 -13.06
N LYS A 150 -12.15 -2.04 -12.07
CA LYS A 150 -12.41 -3.49 -12.10
C LYS A 150 -11.87 -4.14 -13.38
N HIS A 151 -10.63 -3.80 -13.74
CA HIS A 151 -9.94 -4.31 -14.92
C HIS A 151 -10.54 -3.94 -16.29
N TRP A 152 -11.44 -2.95 -16.33
CA TRP A 152 -11.93 -2.42 -17.60
C TRP A 152 -10.80 -1.71 -18.38
N PRO A 153 -10.71 -1.84 -19.72
CA PRO A 153 -11.65 -2.50 -20.64
C PRO A 153 -11.39 -3.98 -20.89
N TRP A 154 -10.31 -4.54 -20.34
CA TRP A 154 -9.80 -5.86 -20.71
C TRP A 154 -10.78 -6.99 -20.43
N THR A 155 -11.44 -6.95 -19.27
CA THR A 155 -12.48 -7.91 -18.90
C THR A 155 -13.72 -7.80 -19.80
N ALA A 156 -14.07 -6.59 -20.24
CA ALA A 156 -15.17 -6.37 -21.18
C ALA A 156 -14.86 -6.88 -22.60
N LEU A 157 -13.58 -6.96 -22.96
CA LEU A 157 -13.11 -7.60 -24.20
C LEU A 157 -13.02 -9.14 -24.10
N GLY A 158 -13.39 -9.72 -22.95
CA GLY A 158 -13.38 -11.17 -22.73
C GLY A 158 -11.97 -11.75 -22.47
N LEU A 159 -10.97 -10.91 -22.21
CA LEU A 159 -9.63 -11.36 -21.84
C LEU A 159 -9.68 -12.05 -20.47
N ARG A 160 -8.77 -13.01 -20.27
CA ARG A 160 -8.61 -13.75 -19.01
C ARG A 160 -7.25 -13.46 -18.38
N GLN A 161 -7.11 -13.74 -17.09
CA GLN A 161 -5.80 -13.71 -16.45
C GLN A 161 -4.86 -14.77 -17.05
N SER A 162 -3.57 -14.50 -17.25
CA SER A 162 -2.83 -13.27 -16.89
C SER A 162 -2.88 -12.15 -17.93
N LEU A 163 -3.54 -12.35 -19.08
CA LEU A 163 -3.50 -11.40 -20.20
C LEU A 163 -4.14 -10.06 -19.83
N VAL A 164 -5.20 -10.06 -19.02
CA VAL A 164 -5.78 -8.84 -18.42
C VAL A 164 -4.69 -8.03 -17.70
N GLY A 165 -3.99 -8.64 -16.74
CA GLY A 165 -2.93 -7.97 -16.00
C GLY A 165 -1.76 -7.51 -16.86
N LEU A 166 -1.35 -8.31 -17.86
CA LEU A 166 -0.28 -7.90 -18.79
C LEU A 166 -0.68 -6.69 -19.64
N CYS A 167 -1.93 -6.64 -20.12
CA CYS A 167 -2.45 -5.47 -20.82
C CYS A 167 -2.50 -4.24 -19.88
N GLU A 168 -2.95 -4.40 -18.64
CA GLU A 168 -2.93 -3.30 -17.66
C GLU A 168 -1.52 -2.77 -17.42
N ILE A 169 -0.56 -3.66 -17.18
CA ILE A 169 0.83 -3.26 -16.96
C ILE A 169 1.35 -2.45 -18.15
N ALA A 170 1.16 -2.96 -19.38
CA ALA A 170 1.65 -2.31 -20.58
C ALA A 170 0.96 -0.98 -20.89
N PHE A 171 -0.38 -0.93 -20.87
CA PHE A 171 -1.12 0.25 -21.30
C PHE A 171 -1.19 1.34 -20.24
N ILE A 172 -1.25 0.98 -18.95
CA ILE A 172 -1.27 1.97 -17.86
C ILE A 172 0.12 2.55 -17.61
N ALA A 173 1.21 1.88 -18.02
CA ALA A 173 2.55 2.47 -18.00
C ALA A 173 2.63 3.82 -18.75
N VAL A 174 1.82 4.01 -19.81
CA VAL A 174 1.80 5.25 -20.60
C VAL A 174 1.35 6.46 -19.77
N PRO A 175 0.13 6.49 -19.16
CA PRO A 175 -0.25 7.59 -18.28
C PRO A 175 0.63 7.68 -17.04
N THR A 176 1.15 6.57 -16.49
CA THR A 176 2.12 6.62 -15.38
C THR A 176 3.38 7.38 -15.77
N LEU A 177 3.96 7.07 -16.94
CA LEU A 177 5.15 7.73 -17.45
C LEU A 177 4.88 9.21 -17.74
N ALA A 178 3.72 9.54 -18.30
CA ALA A 178 3.33 10.93 -18.52
C ALA A 178 3.28 11.73 -17.19
N LEU A 179 2.64 11.18 -16.16
CA LEU A 179 2.59 11.81 -14.83
C LEU A 179 3.99 11.95 -14.22
N TYR A 180 4.81 10.90 -14.32
CA TYR A 180 6.18 10.92 -13.83
C TYR A 180 7.04 11.97 -14.56
N LEU A 181 6.98 12.04 -15.89
CA LEU A 181 7.79 12.99 -16.66
C LEU A 181 7.33 14.45 -16.49
N VAL A 182 6.05 14.69 -16.20
CA VAL A 182 5.51 16.05 -16.03
C VAL A 182 5.64 16.55 -14.59
N LEU A 183 5.44 15.68 -13.60
CA LEU A 183 5.36 16.06 -12.19
C LEU A 183 6.51 15.50 -11.35
N GLY A 184 6.88 14.24 -11.57
CA GLY A 184 7.87 13.54 -10.76
C GLY A 184 9.30 13.95 -11.08
N LEU A 185 9.80 13.54 -12.25
CA LEU A 185 11.19 13.73 -12.67
C LEU A 185 11.64 15.20 -12.60
N PRO A 186 10.86 16.20 -13.05
CA PRO A 186 11.29 17.60 -12.93
C PRO A 186 11.55 18.03 -11.49
N SER A 187 10.83 17.48 -10.49
CA SER A 187 11.01 17.84 -9.08
C SER A 187 12.33 17.34 -8.46
N VAL A 188 13.04 16.44 -9.14
CA VAL A 188 14.28 15.82 -8.67
C VAL A 188 15.41 15.82 -9.72
N SER A 189 15.18 16.38 -10.90
CA SER A 189 16.13 16.42 -12.01
C SER A 189 17.20 17.48 -11.78
N LEU A 190 18.42 17.22 -12.25
CA LEU A 190 19.52 18.18 -12.31
C LEU A 190 19.30 19.25 -13.39
N SER A 191 18.49 18.94 -14.40
CA SER A 191 18.28 19.78 -15.59
C SER A 191 17.04 20.65 -15.52
N ALA A 192 16.11 20.34 -14.61
CA ALA A 192 14.90 21.12 -14.41
C ALA A 192 15.16 22.23 -13.38
N THR A 193 15.01 23.48 -13.79
CA THR A 193 15.22 24.65 -12.91
C THR A 193 13.91 25.21 -12.34
N ASP A 194 12.76 24.83 -12.90
CA ASP A 194 11.44 25.37 -12.52
C ASP A 194 10.37 24.26 -12.61
N PRO A 195 10.36 23.30 -11.66
CA PRO A 195 9.34 22.26 -11.65
C PRO A 195 7.97 22.84 -11.26
N LEU A 196 6.90 22.26 -11.84
CA LEU A 196 5.52 22.69 -11.56
C LEU A 196 5.15 22.62 -10.07
N MET A 197 5.76 21.70 -9.34
CA MET A 197 5.59 21.51 -7.90
C MET A 197 6.90 21.04 -7.27
N SER A 198 7.15 21.43 -6.02
CA SER A 198 8.26 20.87 -5.25
C SER A 198 8.06 19.38 -5.01
N VAL A 199 9.15 18.65 -4.78
CA VAL A 199 9.11 17.20 -4.48
C VAL A 199 8.19 16.90 -3.29
N ASP A 200 8.26 17.71 -2.22
CA ASP A 200 7.41 17.55 -1.03
C ASP A 200 5.92 17.68 -1.37
N THR A 201 5.58 18.67 -2.19
CA THR A 201 4.20 18.89 -2.66
C THR A 201 3.74 17.74 -3.55
N VAL A 202 4.57 17.28 -4.49
CA VAL A 202 4.25 16.14 -5.38
C VAL A 202 3.97 14.90 -4.56
N LEU A 203 4.82 14.60 -3.57
CA LEU A 203 4.64 13.46 -2.67
C LEU A 203 3.33 13.56 -1.91
N GLY A 204 3.10 14.66 -1.18
CA GLY A 204 1.87 14.81 -0.37
C GLY A 204 0.59 14.82 -1.19
N TRP A 205 0.57 15.58 -2.28
CA TRP A 205 -0.62 15.73 -3.13
C TRP A 205 -0.93 14.44 -3.88
N PHE A 206 0.05 13.84 -4.56
CA PHE A 206 -0.22 12.63 -5.33
C PHE A 206 -0.50 11.43 -4.43
N TYR A 207 0.17 11.32 -3.28
CA TYR A 207 -0.18 10.27 -2.31
C TYR A 207 -1.59 10.46 -1.75
N SER A 208 -2.10 11.69 -1.62
CA SER A 208 -3.50 11.92 -1.26
C SER A 208 -4.48 11.40 -2.32
N ILE A 209 -4.10 11.43 -3.61
CA ILE A 209 -4.84 10.76 -4.70
C ILE A 209 -4.78 9.25 -4.53
N VAL A 210 -3.61 8.68 -4.20
CA VAL A 210 -3.47 7.26 -3.87
C VAL A 210 -4.38 6.85 -2.71
N VAL A 211 -4.41 7.63 -1.63
CA VAL A 211 -5.32 7.42 -0.50
C VAL A 211 -6.76 7.43 -0.97
N SER A 212 -7.14 8.38 -1.83
CA SER A 212 -8.49 8.46 -2.40
C SER A 212 -8.87 7.20 -3.19
N VAL A 213 -7.94 6.69 -4.01
CA VAL A 213 -8.10 5.45 -4.78
C VAL A 213 -8.36 4.26 -3.86
N ILE A 214 -7.53 4.06 -2.83
CA ILE A 214 -7.70 2.93 -1.89
C ILE A 214 -8.97 3.10 -1.06
N LEU A 215 -9.21 4.30 -0.54
CA LEU A 215 -10.38 4.62 0.27
C LEU A 215 -11.66 4.32 -0.50
N THR A 216 -11.80 4.89 -1.70
CA THR A 216 -13.01 4.70 -2.50
C THR A 216 -13.11 3.27 -3.01
N GLY A 217 -12.05 2.73 -3.60
CA GLY A 217 -12.05 1.42 -4.25
C GLY A 217 -12.23 0.25 -3.28
N GLN A 218 -11.49 0.25 -2.16
CA GLN A 218 -11.44 -0.88 -1.23
C GLN A 218 -12.28 -0.64 0.03
N THR A 219 -12.15 0.51 0.67
CA THR A 219 -12.80 0.76 1.97
C THR A 219 -14.28 1.11 1.80
N LEU A 220 -14.62 1.85 0.74
CA LEU A 220 -15.95 2.32 0.41
C LEU A 220 -16.65 1.49 -0.68
N ASP A 221 -16.14 0.30 -1.00
CA ASP A 221 -16.71 -0.62 -2.00
C ASP A 221 -17.01 0.07 -3.35
N ASN A 222 -16.06 0.87 -3.84
CA ASN A 222 -16.11 1.73 -5.03
C ASN A 222 -17.18 2.85 -4.99
N TRP A 223 -17.70 3.21 -3.82
CA TRP A 223 -18.54 4.40 -3.64
C TRP A 223 -17.67 5.68 -3.57
N PRO A 224 -18.09 6.81 -4.18
CA PRO A 224 -19.36 7.00 -4.89
C PRO A 224 -19.35 6.54 -6.35
N TRP A 225 -18.22 6.17 -6.93
CA TRP A 225 -18.07 5.92 -8.37
C TRP A 225 -19.04 4.87 -8.93
N ARG A 226 -19.39 3.85 -8.14
CA ARG A 226 -20.37 2.82 -8.54
C ARG A 226 -21.77 3.36 -8.83
N ILE A 227 -22.14 4.56 -8.36
CA ILE A 227 -23.47 5.16 -8.63
C ILE A 227 -23.64 5.53 -10.12
N PHE A 228 -22.54 5.68 -10.87
CA PHE A 228 -22.53 5.99 -12.30
C PHE A 228 -22.85 4.77 -13.19
N GLY A 229 -23.72 3.88 -12.71
CA GLY A 229 -24.19 2.69 -13.43
C GLY A 229 -23.46 1.39 -13.11
N GLY A 230 -22.46 1.42 -12.23
CA GLY A 230 -21.73 0.23 -11.76
C GLY A 230 -21.23 -0.64 -12.92
N GLU A 231 -21.45 -1.95 -12.81
CA GLU A 231 -21.06 -2.92 -13.84
C GLU A 231 -21.86 -2.80 -15.14
N ARG A 232 -23.02 -2.13 -15.13
CA ARG A 232 -23.83 -1.89 -16.34
C ARG A 232 -23.25 -0.77 -17.20
N ASN A 233 -22.44 0.13 -16.63
CA ASN A 233 -21.83 1.23 -17.34
C ASN A 233 -20.37 1.46 -16.91
N PRO A 234 -19.47 0.50 -17.15
CA PRO A 234 -18.11 0.54 -16.63
C PRO A 234 -17.31 1.74 -17.14
N ARG A 235 -17.56 2.18 -18.38
CA ARG A 235 -16.95 3.39 -18.98
C ARG A 235 -17.26 4.67 -18.21
N ALA A 236 -18.48 4.83 -17.68
CA ALA A 236 -18.82 5.99 -16.84
C ALA A 236 -18.17 5.87 -15.45
N VAL A 237 -18.11 4.67 -14.88
CA VAL A 237 -17.40 4.43 -13.61
C VAL A 237 -15.91 4.73 -13.73
N VAL A 238 -15.27 4.32 -14.82
CA VAL A 238 -13.85 4.61 -15.12
C VAL A 238 -13.64 6.11 -15.18
N LEU A 239 -14.40 6.84 -16.00
CA LEU A 239 -14.25 8.29 -16.10
C LEU A 239 -14.51 9.00 -14.76
N ALA A 240 -15.58 8.63 -14.07
CA ALA A 240 -15.97 9.22 -12.79
C ALA A 240 -14.93 8.93 -11.69
N SER A 241 -14.39 7.71 -11.63
CA SER A 241 -13.35 7.36 -10.65
C SER A 241 -12.00 7.97 -10.97
N THR A 242 -11.61 8.08 -12.25
CA THR A 242 -10.35 8.74 -12.63
C THR A 242 -10.35 10.21 -12.24
N VAL A 243 -11.35 10.97 -12.71
CA VAL A 243 -11.46 12.39 -12.39
C VAL A 243 -11.79 12.58 -10.91
N GLY A 244 -12.71 11.78 -10.40
CA GLY A 244 -13.21 11.88 -9.03
C GLY A 244 -12.14 11.59 -7.98
N ASN A 245 -11.26 10.61 -8.17
CA ASN A 245 -10.16 10.35 -7.25
C ASN A 245 -9.08 11.44 -7.30
N VAL A 246 -8.86 12.09 -8.45
CA VAL A 246 -7.94 13.24 -8.53
C VAL A 246 -8.54 14.43 -7.75
N VAL A 247 -9.82 14.74 -7.96
CA VAL A 247 -10.51 15.83 -7.24
C VAL A 247 -10.59 15.55 -5.75
N LEU A 248 -11.05 14.36 -5.36
CA LEU A 248 -11.18 13.95 -3.96
C LEU A 248 -9.81 13.85 -3.30
N GLY A 249 -8.80 13.31 -3.97
CA GLY A 249 -7.42 13.28 -3.48
C GLY A 249 -6.83 14.67 -3.26
N THR A 250 -7.10 15.60 -4.18
CA THR A 250 -6.73 17.01 -4.01
C THR A 250 -7.43 17.64 -2.81
N ALA A 251 -8.72 17.37 -2.62
CA ALA A 251 -9.44 17.82 -1.43
C ALA A 251 -8.87 17.21 -0.14
N ILE A 252 -8.53 15.91 -0.15
CA ILE A 252 -7.87 15.22 0.97
C ILE A 252 -6.54 15.90 1.29
N TYR A 253 -5.72 16.24 0.30
CA TYR A 253 -4.46 16.93 0.50
C TYR A 253 -4.65 18.26 1.26
N PHE A 254 -5.56 19.12 0.80
CA PHE A 254 -5.82 20.41 1.45
C PHE A 254 -6.44 20.28 2.85
N VAL A 255 -7.09 19.15 3.16
CA VAL A 255 -7.56 18.85 4.52
C VAL A 255 -6.44 18.28 5.38
N MET A 256 -5.57 17.44 4.79
CA MET A 256 -4.50 16.76 5.50
C MET A 256 -3.37 17.68 5.91
N VAL A 257 -3.00 18.68 5.10
CA VAL A 257 -1.95 19.64 5.46
C VAL A 257 -2.23 20.30 6.82
N PRO A 258 -3.34 21.03 7.02
CA PRO A 258 -3.63 21.67 8.30
C PRO A 258 -3.86 20.65 9.42
N LEU A 259 -4.41 19.48 9.11
CA LEU A 259 -4.55 18.41 10.10
C LEU A 259 -3.17 17.96 10.62
N VAL A 260 -2.21 17.72 9.73
CA VAL A 260 -0.86 17.31 10.13
C VAL A 260 -0.22 18.43 10.93
N GLU A 261 -0.30 19.69 10.52
CA GLU A 261 0.23 20.84 11.28
C GLU A 261 -0.28 20.83 12.73
N ILE A 262 -1.59 20.55 12.92
CA ILE A 262 -2.18 20.38 14.26
C ILE A 262 -1.61 19.17 14.99
N LEU A 263 -1.48 18.02 14.31
CA LEU A 263 -1.01 16.77 14.92
C LEU A 263 0.45 16.84 15.36
N VAL A 264 1.32 17.46 14.55
CA VAL A 264 2.76 17.57 14.82
C VAL A 264 3.08 18.75 15.74
N GLY A 265 2.29 19.81 15.68
CA GLY A 265 2.44 21.01 16.51
C GLY A 265 3.23 22.12 15.82
N SER A 266 3.08 23.34 16.33
CA SER A 266 3.60 24.56 15.70
C SER A 266 5.12 24.63 15.61
N VAL A 267 5.83 24.11 16.61
CA VAL A 267 7.32 24.09 16.62
C VAL A 267 7.84 23.22 15.48
N ALA A 268 7.42 21.97 15.42
CA ALA A 268 7.81 21.06 14.34
C ALA A 268 7.37 21.57 12.96
N THR A 269 6.16 22.14 12.86
CA THR A 269 5.67 22.76 11.61
C THR A 269 6.59 23.89 11.13
N THR A 270 7.03 24.74 12.04
CA THR A 270 7.93 25.87 11.72
C THR A 270 9.31 25.38 11.29
N GLU A 271 9.84 24.35 11.95
CA GLU A 271 11.14 23.76 11.59
C GLU A 271 11.09 23.00 10.25
N LEU A 272 9.98 22.32 9.96
CA LEU A 272 9.78 21.64 8.68
C LEU A 272 9.69 22.62 7.51
N GLY A 273 9.09 23.79 7.71
CA GLY A 273 8.81 24.73 6.61
C GLY A 273 8.05 24.04 5.49
N ASP A 274 8.51 24.18 4.25
CA ASP A 274 7.86 23.59 3.07
C ASP A 274 7.79 22.06 3.10
N ALA A 275 8.66 21.40 3.87
CA ALA A 275 8.66 19.95 4.02
C ALA A 275 7.35 19.44 4.64
N ILE A 276 6.55 20.29 5.31
CA ILE A 276 5.22 19.92 5.81
C ILE A 276 4.29 19.41 4.70
N HIS A 277 4.49 19.88 3.46
CA HIS A 277 3.69 19.47 2.32
C HIS A 277 3.88 17.99 1.93
N GLN A 278 4.93 17.33 2.41
CA GLN A 278 5.11 15.88 2.24
C GLN A 278 4.35 15.05 3.30
N PHE A 279 4.02 15.64 4.46
CA PHE A 279 3.42 14.91 5.58
C PHE A 279 2.00 14.37 5.34
N PRO A 280 1.17 14.92 4.43
CA PRO A 280 -0.01 14.22 3.95
C PRO A 280 0.29 12.82 3.40
N ALA A 281 1.45 12.59 2.77
CA ALA A 281 1.87 11.25 2.37
C ALA A 281 2.25 10.38 3.58
N GLN A 282 2.87 10.96 4.60
CA GLN A 282 3.27 10.27 5.84
C GLN A 282 2.06 9.80 6.67
N LEU A 283 1.03 10.64 6.82
CA LEU A 283 -0.25 10.23 7.39
C LEU A 283 -1.01 9.29 6.42
N GLY A 284 -0.92 9.57 5.12
CA GLY A 284 -1.53 8.79 4.07
C GLY A 284 -1.08 7.33 4.06
N VAL A 285 0.21 7.05 4.23
CA VAL A 285 0.73 5.67 4.26
C VAL A 285 0.27 4.92 5.51
N CYS A 286 0.17 5.60 6.65
CA CYS A 286 -0.45 5.03 7.84
C CYS A 286 -1.91 4.62 7.56
N TRP A 287 -2.64 5.45 6.79
CA TRP A 287 -4.02 5.15 6.42
C TRP A 287 -4.12 4.04 5.38
N ALA A 288 -3.26 4.05 4.36
CA ALA A 288 -3.17 2.99 3.36
C ALA A 288 -2.90 1.63 4.02
N PHE A 289 -1.95 1.57 4.96
CA PHE A 289 -1.69 0.38 5.78
C PHE A 289 -2.97 -0.13 6.44
N TRP A 290 -3.68 0.72 7.19
CA TRP A 290 -4.90 0.28 7.87
C TRP A 290 -6.00 -0.10 6.91
N MET A 291 -6.19 0.60 5.79
CA MET A 291 -7.19 0.19 4.79
C MET A 291 -6.90 -1.20 4.23
N ILE A 292 -5.66 -1.45 3.79
CA ILE A 292 -5.21 -2.74 3.24
C ILE A 292 -5.29 -3.84 4.30
N PHE A 293 -4.70 -3.60 5.47
CA PHE A 293 -4.68 -4.58 6.55
C PHE A 293 -6.09 -4.90 7.05
N TRP A 294 -6.95 -3.89 7.20
CA TRP A 294 -8.32 -4.07 7.67
C TRP A 294 -9.18 -4.87 6.71
N ALA A 295 -9.06 -4.60 5.40
CA ALA A 295 -9.76 -5.35 4.38
C ALA A 295 -9.35 -6.84 4.39
N ASN A 296 -8.05 -7.11 4.49
CA ASN A 296 -7.51 -8.46 4.33
C ASN A 296 -7.49 -9.31 5.63
N ALA A 297 -7.24 -8.70 6.78
CA ALA A 297 -7.07 -9.41 8.05
C ALA A 297 -8.30 -9.34 8.97
N PHE A 298 -9.11 -8.27 8.89
CA PHE A 298 -10.32 -8.11 9.68
C PHE A 298 -11.62 -8.32 8.86
N GLY A 299 -11.49 -8.62 7.56
CA GLY A 299 -12.62 -8.88 6.67
C GLY A 299 -13.48 -7.65 6.37
N ASN A 300 -12.86 -6.47 6.36
CA ASN A 300 -13.49 -5.18 6.10
C ASN A 300 -14.74 -4.89 6.96
N ARG A 301 -14.71 -5.28 8.25
CA ARG A 301 -15.84 -5.05 9.19
C ARG A 301 -15.95 -3.56 9.54
N PRO A 302 -17.13 -3.05 9.94
CA PRO A 302 -18.40 -3.74 10.08
C PRO A 302 -19.06 -4.06 8.73
N THR A 303 -19.89 -5.10 8.75
CA THR A 303 -20.71 -5.56 7.61
C THR A 303 -22.18 -5.76 7.99
N ARG A 304 -22.55 -5.41 9.24
CA ARG A 304 -23.87 -5.75 9.83
C ARG A 304 -24.86 -4.58 9.83
N PHE A 305 -24.41 -3.36 9.53
CA PHE A 305 -25.28 -2.19 9.44
C PHE A 305 -25.76 -1.98 8.00
N GLY A 306 -26.55 -0.93 7.74
CA GLY A 306 -26.84 -0.51 6.36
C GLY A 306 -25.59 -0.02 5.64
N ASP A 307 -25.58 -0.12 4.31
CA ASP A 307 -24.42 0.12 3.44
C ASP A 307 -23.67 1.41 3.78
N GLY A 308 -24.33 2.57 3.72
CA GLY A 308 -23.69 3.87 3.99
C GLY A 308 -23.08 3.94 5.38
N ARG A 309 -23.73 3.35 6.40
CA ARG A 309 -23.20 3.31 7.77
C ARG A 309 -21.99 2.40 7.89
N ASN A 310 -21.98 1.24 7.22
CA ASN A 310 -20.81 0.37 7.20
C ASN A 310 -19.61 1.10 6.55
N LEU A 311 -19.82 1.73 5.40
CA LEU A 311 -18.78 2.44 4.66
C LEU A 311 -18.16 3.58 5.49
N LEU A 312 -19.01 4.43 6.09
CA LEU A 312 -18.55 5.53 6.95
C LEU A 312 -17.78 5.02 8.18
N LEU A 313 -18.25 3.96 8.83
CA LEU A 313 -17.57 3.39 9.99
C LEU A 313 -16.20 2.79 9.62
N ARG A 314 -16.08 2.13 8.46
CA ARG A 314 -14.79 1.61 7.97
C ARG A 314 -13.80 2.74 7.71
N ALA A 315 -14.24 3.81 7.04
CA ALA A 315 -13.41 4.98 6.77
C ALA A 315 -12.96 5.66 8.07
N ALA A 316 -13.88 5.93 8.99
CA ALA A 316 -13.57 6.55 10.27
C ALA A 316 -12.64 5.70 11.13
N LEU A 317 -12.86 4.38 11.17
CA LEU A 317 -12.03 3.45 11.93
C LEU A 317 -10.62 3.36 11.37
N THR A 318 -10.48 3.15 10.06
CA THR A 318 -9.15 3.05 9.42
C THR A 318 -8.39 4.37 9.51
N PHE A 319 -9.08 5.51 9.40
CA PHE A 319 -8.47 6.83 9.58
C PHE A 319 -8.06 7.10 11.03
N GLY A 320 -8.92 6.79 12.01
CA GLY A 320 -8.59 6.94 13.43
C GLY A 320 -7.38 6.11 13.83
N LEU A 321 -7.30 4.86 13.34
CA LEU A 321 -6.12 4.01 13.53
C LEU A 321 -4.88 4.59 12.83
N ALA A 322 -5.03 5.19 11.65
CA ALA A 322 -3.94 5.86 10.95
C ALA A 322 -3.36 7.03 11.74
N VAL A 323 -4.22 7.89 12.30
CA VAL A 323 -3.79 9.01 13.15
C VAL A 323 -3.05 8.52 14.38
N VAL A 324 -3.57 7.49 15.06
CA VAL A 324 -2.88 6.88 16.21
C VAL A 324 -1.53 6.32 15.81
N THR A 325 -1.45 5.56 14.70
CA THR A 325 -0.20 5.00 14.19
C THR A 325 0.79 6.10 13.81
N PHE A 326 0.36 7.16 13.15
CA PHE A 326 1.19 8.30 12.78
C PHE A 326 1.81 8.97 14.03
N LEU A 327 1.00 9.25 15.05
CA LEU A 327 1.47 9.86 16.29
C LEU A 327 2.42 8.95 17.07
N VAL A 328 2.08 7.66 17.21
CA VAL A 328 2.93 6.68 17.89
C VAL A 328 4.23 6.45 17.13
N TYR A 329 4.19 6.47 15.80
CA TYR A 329 5.37 6.33 14.97
C TYR A 329 6.35 7.48 15.21
N TYR A 330 5.92 8.72 14.96
CA TYR A 330 6.81 9.89 14.98
C TYR A 330 7.31 10.27 16.38
N ARG A 331 6.50 10.02 17.43
CA ARG A 331 6.85 10.42 18.82
C ARG A 331 7.44 9.29 19.68
N PHE A 332 7.50 8.06 19.16
CA PHE A 332 7.97 6.93 19.96
C PHE A 332 8.67 5.86 19.12
N ALA A 333 7.99 5.25 18.15
CA ALA A 333 8.54 4.07 17.47
C ALA A 333 9.77 4.41 16.62
N ALA A 334 9.75 5.54 15.90
CA ALA A 334 10.87 5.97 15.07
C ALA A 334 12.16 6.13 15.88
N GLU A 335 12.09 6.69 17.08
CA GLU A 335 13.26 6.84 17.95
C GLU A 335 13.68 5.53 18.63
N HIS A 336 12.75 4.89 19.35
CA HIS A 336 13.08 3.86 20.33
C HIS A 336 13.01 2.45 19.78
N ILE A 337 12.33 2.25 18.65
CA ILE A 337 12.19 0.94 18.02
C ILE A 337 12.98 0.90 16.72
N LEU A 338 12.94 1.95 15.90
CA LEU A 338 13.49 1.93 14.53
C LEU A 338 14.81 2.69 14.38
N HIS A 339 15.23 3.40 15.42
CA HIS A 339 16.48 4.16 15.50
C HIS A 339 16.68 5.19 14.38
N GLU A 340 15.58 5.74 13.89
CA GLU A 340 15.57 6.70 12.79
C GLU A 340 15.99 8.11 13.25
N PRO A 341 16.60 8.91 12.36
CA PRO A 341 17.10 10.23 12.70
C PRO A 341 15.97 11.24 12.97
N VAL A 342 16.35 12.36 13.60
CA VAL A 342 15.45 13.50 13.83
C VAL A 342 15.07 14.14 12.50
N VAL A 343 13.80 14.52 12.37
CA VAL A 343 13.29 15.29 11.22
C VAL A 343 13.00 16.74 11.62
N ALA A 344 12.25 16.97 12.70
CA ALA A 344 11.93 18.30 13.21
C ALA A 344 11.43 18.21 14.66
N GLY A 345 11.95 19.07 15.55
CA GLY A 345 11.58 19.09 16.96
C GLY A 345 11.74 17.73 17.63
N ASP A 346 10.63 17.18 18.16
CA ASP A 346 10.53 15.86 18.76
C ASP A 346 10.20 14.74 17.76
N LEU A 347 9.99 15.07 16.48
CA LEU A 347 9.64 14.10 15.44
C LEU A 347 10.88 13.41 14.88
N ARG A 348 10.80 12.09 14.75
CA ARG A 348 11.83 11.26 14.11
C ARG A 348 11.29 10.37 13.01
N GLY A 349 12.18 10.04 12.09
CA GLY A 349 11.97 9.04 11.04
C GLY A 349 11.08 9.46 9.87
N ASN A 350 10.87 8.50 8.99
CA ASN A 350 10.12 8.67 7.75
C ASN A 350 9.08 7.54 7.64
N ALA A 351 7.80 7.85 7.88
CA ALA A 351 6.75 6.83 7.89
C ALA A 351 6.65 6.09 6.54
N LEU A 352 6.93 6.75 5.41
CA LEU A 352 7.02 6.11 4.09
C LEU A 352 8.10 5.03 3.99
N GLY A 353 9.10 5.00 4.88
CA GLY A 353 10.05 3.89 4.97
C GLY A 353 9.42 2.68 5.66
N PHE A 354 9.15 2.80 6.96
CA PHE A 354 8.73 1.65 7.77
C PHE A 354 7.26 1.23 7.56
N LEU A 355 6.33 2.17 7.31
CA LEU A 355 4.93 1.79 7.10
C LEU A 355 4.73 1.13 5.75
N ASP A 356 5.44 1.55 4.71
CA ASP A 356 5.44 0.81 3.43
C ASP A 356 6.11 -0.56 3.59
N TRP A 357 7.12 -0.71 4.47
CA TRP A 357 7.66 -2.02 4.84
C TRP A 357 6.61 -2.92 5.51
N LEU A 358 5.81 -2.36 6.42
CA LEU A 358 4.66 -3.05 7.01
C LEU A 358 3.57 -3.39 5.99
N VAL A 359 3.30 -2.51 5.03
CA VAL A 359 2.38 -2.76 3.91
C VAL A 359 2.89 -3.94 3.07
N LEU A 360 4.17 -3.93 2.71
CA LEU A 360 4.78 -5.02 1.95
C LEU A 360 4.63 -6.35 2.70
N TRP A 361 4.96 -6.40 3.99
CA TRP A 361 4.76 -7.62 4.79
C TRP A 361 3.31 -8.01 4.96
N THR A 362 2.38 -7.05 5.01
CA THR A 362 0.94 -7.33 4.98
C THR A 362 0.56 -8.04 3.69
N LEU A 363 0.98 -7.53 2.54
CA LEU A 363 0.69 -8.13 1.24
C LEU A 363 1.37 -9.50 1.10
N LEU A 364 2.63 -9.62 1.52
CA LEU A 364 3.35 -10.89 1.45
C LEU A 364 2.74 -11.94 2.39
N TYR A 365 2.52 -11.63 3.66
CA TYR A 365 2.07 -12.61 4.66
C TYR A 365 0.56 -12.87 4.59
N VAL A 366 -0.27 -11.82 4.60
CA VAL A 366 -1.73 -11.98 4.65
C VAL A 366 -2.26 -12.43 3.29
N VAL A 367 -1.72 -11.91 2.18
CA VAL A 367 -2.19 -12.25 0.82
C VAL A 367 -1.34 -13.36 0.19
N GLY A 368 -0.02 -13.22 0.16
CA GLY A 368 0.89 -14.19 -0.49
C GLY A 368 0.97 -15.53 0.24
N PHE A 369 1.29 -15.53 1.54
CA PHE A 369 1.27 -16.71 2.41
C PHE A 369 -0.14 -17.07 2.88
N GLN A 370 -1.14 -16.22 2.62
CA GLN A 370 -2.54 -16.46 3.00
C GLN A 370 -2.66 -16.78 4.49
N SER A 371 -2.00 -15.97 5.33
CA SER A 371 -1.95 -16.11 6.79
C SER A 371 -1.53 -17.52 7.23
N PHE A 372 -0.51 -18.09 6.59
CA PHE A 372 -0.02 -19.43 6.87
C PHE A 372 0.28 -19.60 8.37
N GLY A 373 -0.20 -20.69 8.98
CA GLY A 373 -0.14 -20.92 10.43
C GLY A 373 -1.33 -20.36 11.22
N LEU A 374 -2.01 -19.33 10.72
CA LEU A 374 -3.20 -18.73 11.35
C LEU A 374 -4.52 -19.12 10.67
N ARG A 375 -4.50 -19.80 9.52
CA ARG A 375 -5.69 -20.18 8.74
C ARG A 375 -6.79 -20.87 9.54
N ARG A 376 -6.43 -21.70 10.52
CA ARG A 376 -7.37 -22.40 11.40
C ARG A 376 -8.19 -21.44 12.30
N TRP A 377 -7.74 -20.20 12.42
CA TRP A 377 -8.41 -19.14 13.18
C TRP A 377 -9.18 -18.18 12.28
N ALA A 378 -9.08 -18.33 10.95
CA ALA A 378 -9.85 -17.52 10.01
C ALA A 378 -11.34 -17.72 10.31
N PRO A 379 -12.13 -16.63 10.39
CA PRO A 379 -13.56 -16.75 10.59
C PRO A 379 -14.16 -17.62 9.49
N SER A 380 -14.99 -18.59 9.86
CA SER A 380 -15.85 -19.25 8.89
C SER A 380 -16.64 -18.17 8.15
N VAL A 381 -16.59 -18.18 6.82
CA VAL A 381 -17.50 -17.39 5.98
C VAL A 381 -18.89 -17.92 6.28
N ALA A 382 -19.55 -17.35 7.29
CA ALA A 382 -20.94 -17.62 7.54
C ALA A 382 -21.67 -17.21 6.26
N GLY A 383 -22.40 -18.17 5.68
CA GLY A 383 -23.13 -18.00 4.43
C GLY A 383 -23.85 -16.66 4.39
N SER A 384 -23.68 -15.99 3.24
CA SER A 384 -24.48 -14.86 2.77
C SER A 384 -25.95 -15.01 3.11
#